data_AF-A0A8C6IQA6-F1
#
_entry.id   AF-A0A8C6IQA6-F1
#
_cell.length_a   1.000
_cell.length_b   1.000
_cell.length_c   1.000
_cell.angle_alpha   90.00
_cell.angle_beta   90.00
_cell.angle_gamma   90.00
#
_symmetry.space_group_name_H-M   'P 1'
#
loop_
_entity.id
_entity.type
_entity.pdbx_description
1 polymer ?
#
loop_
_entity_poly.entity_id
_entity_poly.type
_entity_poly.pdbx_seq_one_letter_code
_entity_poly.pdbx_strand_id
1 'polypeptide(L)'
;MENEIVTKLQGQLISNKATKHFSQLIAQLQRRKTDLELHFSKAENDMAQVILNTTHTTCRLAVLQKTLCELDKEINNIHNLVSCRQREIAKHNLLAENKRRVISQYNKRLEEILFQLGGQELGPLEIEINKLNKEIEECNSEVMALQKNWLNQQKELVKLTHEQEEQIASLDMLKKQLTIMQQKKLRTENEIQQETKEQKDIEHHMKSMYNDLTKLNVLINKNNSSYKELQCSNIITENEFIRALKEAEKEAVEMQERHSQLSEEKERLLNSVVEAEHQIMLWEKKIQLTREMQAAVDSVTGEGEISAMKIEIHRMQVRYSQLMKQQEKMIREMEACVSRREAVTVRGEGQKTADKKRFIKSDFHRKKEELRKKISETQKSTQDCDKTILELESTQASLSAAVSQKQEEVCRLQAESDVLDSDAEHLRNEKRWNLLELVAHQTRQKHLQALKEGKYSPLWCSEEARRKEQQKLQARLRTVHAIIGRVQQEHPEHQGTLRWLGRCVQSRLTPQEA
;
A
#
# COMPACT_ATOMS: atom_id res chain seq x y z
N MET A 1 -191.13 -156.66 108.67
CA MET A 1 -191.05 -157.42 109.94
C MET A 1 -189.67 -157.16 110.50
N GLU A 2 -189.63 -156.79 111.78
CA GLU A 2 -188.39 -156.52 112.53
C GLU A 2 -187.77 -157.85 113.02
N ASN A 3 -186.71 -157.77 113.82
CA ASN A 3 -186.15 -158.89 114.62
C ASN A 3 -185.45 -160.04 113.87
N GLU A 4 -184.51 -159.71 112.98
CA GLU A 4 -183.22 -160.45 112.95
C GLU A 4 -182.01 -159.49 112.83
N ILE A 5 -182.13 -158.37 113.56
CA ILE A 5 -181.27 -157.18 113.50
C ILE A 5 -179.89 -157.34 114.19
N VAL A 6 -179.65 -158.39 114.99
CA VAL A 6 -178.68 -158.29 116.12
C VAL A 6 -177.37 -159.10 116.01
N THR A 7 -177.33 -160.32 115.45
CA THR A 7 -176.26 -161.27 115.83
C THR A 7 -175.03 -161.41 114.92
N LYS A 8 -174.98 -160.89 113.68
CA LYS A 8 -173.72 -160.86 112.88
C LYS A 8 -173.19 -159.50 112.45
N LEU A 9 -173.71 -158.44 113.09
CA LEU A 9 -173.02 -157.15 113.20
C LEU A 9 -171.61 -157.29 113.80
N GLN A 10 -171.32 -158.30 114.63
CA GLN A 10 -169.97 -158.49 115.20
C GLN A 10 -168.90 -158.99 114.21
N GLY A 11 -169.27 -159.35 112.97
CA GLY A 11 -168.30 -159.57 111.88
C GLY A 11 -167.64 -158.29 111.34
N GLN A 12 -168.11 -157.10 111.76
CA GLN A 12 -167.74 -155.80 111.20
C GLN A 12 -166.23 -155.44 111.22
N LEU A 13 -165.47 -155.84 112.25
CA LEU A 13 -164.42 -154.95 112.75
C LEU A 13 -162.96 -155.24 112.34
N ILE A 14 -162.66 -156.40 111.74
CA ILE A 14 -161.25 -156.78 111.44
C ILE A 14 -160.92 -156.64 109.95
N SER A 15 -161.82 -157.01 109.03
CA SER A 15 -161.55 -156.93 107.58
C SER A 15 -161.41 -155.51 107.03
N ASN A 16 -161.85 -154.49 107.77
CA ASN A 16 -161.94 -153.09 107.31
C ASN A 16 -160.67 -152.24 107.62
N LYS A 17 -159.67 -152.82 108.31
CA LYS A 17 -158.38 -152.14 108.61
C LYS A 17 -157.22 -152.56 107.70
N ALA A 18 -157.14 -153.82 107.29
CA ALA A 18 -156.03 -154.31 106.47
C ALA A 18 -156.02 -153.67 105.06
N THR A 19 -157.16 -153.68 104.37
CA THR A 19 -157.31 -153.12 103.00
C THR A 19 -157.04 -151.62 102.93
N LYS A 20 -157.31 -150.85 104.00
CA LYS A 20 -156.97 -149.42 104.06
C LYS A 20 -155.46 -149.15 104.22
N HIS A 21 -154.73 -149.99 104.95
CA HIS A 21 -153.27 -149.85 105.03
C HIS A 21 -152.57 -150.18 103.71
N PHE A 22 -153.02 -151.23 103.00
CA PHE A 22 -152.47 -151.55 101.68
C PHE A 22 -152.76 -150.48 100.63
N SER A 23 -153.96 -149.86 100.63
CA SER A 23 -154.25 -148.77 99.70
C SER A 23 -153.36 -147.53 99.91
N GLN A 24 -152.99 -147.22 101.15
CA GLN A 24 -152.08 -146.12 101.45
C GLN A 24 -150.62 -146.40 101.05
N LEU A 25 -150.13 -147.63 101.28
CA LEU A 25 -148.75 -147.99 100.93
C LEU A 25 -148.54 -148.04 99.41
N ILE A 26 -149.52 -148.58 98.66
CA ILE A 26 -149.47 -148.62 97.19
C ILE A 26 -149.50 -147.21 96.60
N ALA A 27 -150.32 -146.29 97.14
CA ALA A 27 -150.35 -144.90 96.68
C ALA A 27 -149.03 -144.15 96.94
N GLN A 28 -148.35 -144.42 98.06
CA GLN A 28 -147.02 -143.86 98.32
C GLN A 28 -145.95 -144.41 97.36
N LEU A 29 -145.96 -145.73 97.08
CA LEU A 29 -145.04 -146.32 96.11
C LEU A 29 -145.28 -145.81 94.67
N GLN A 30 -146.54 -145.63 94.27
CA GLN A 30 -146.87 -145.07 92.95
C GLN A 30 -146.38 -143.62 92.79
N ARG A 31 -146.59 -142.74 93.79
CA ARG A 31 -146.03 -141.37 93.74
C ARG A 31 -144.51 -141.35 93.68
N ARG A 32 -143.85 -142.19 94.48
CA ARG A 32 -142.38 -142.26 94.51
C ARG A 32 -141.80 -142.82 93.19
N LYS A 33 -142.55 -143.67 92.48
CA LYS A 33 -142.23 -144.09 91.12
C LYS A 33 -142.36 -142.93 90.12
N THR A 34 -143.48 -142.20 90.12
CA THR A 34 -143.68 -141.08 89.18
C THR A 34 -142.69 -139.94 89.37
N ASP A 35 -142.27 -139.66 90.61
CA ASP A 35 -141.24 -138.63 90.88
C ASP A 35 -139.87 -139.05 90.32
N LEU A 36 -139.51 -140.34 90.44
CA LEU A 36 -138.28 -140.89 89.85
C LEU A 36 -138.31 -140.88 88.32
N GLU A 37 -139.44 -141.23 87.71
CA GLU A 37 -139.64 -141.14 86.25
C GLU A 37 -139.50 -139.68 85.76
N LEU A 38 -140.04 -138.70 86.50
CA LEU A 38 -139.89 -137.28 86.17
C LEU A 38 -138.43 -136.78 86.29
N HIS A 39 -137.69 -137.26 87.30
CA HIS A 39 -136.27 -136.98 87.44
C HIS A 39 -135.43 -137.60 86.31
N PHE A 40 -135.77 -138.81 85.85
CA PHE A 40 -135.09 -139.46 84.73
C PHE A 40 -135.30 -138.68 83.43
N SER A 41 -136.55 -138.30 83.12
CA SER A 41 -136.88 -137.47 81.94
C SER A 41 -136.16 -136.12 81.94
N LYS A 42 -135.93 -135.51 83.11
CA LYS A 42 -135.10 -134.30 83.23
C LYS A 42 -133.64 -134.57 82.88
N ALA A 43 -133.04 -135.62 83.44
CA ALA A 43 -131.65 -135.98 83.18
C ALA A 43 -131.39 -136.32 81.71
N GLU A 44 -132.33 -136.99 81.03
CA GLU A 44 -132.26 -137.23 79.58
C GLU A 44 -132.32 -135.94 78.76
N ASN A 45 -133.16 -134.98 79.14
CA ASN A 45 -133.28 -133.71 78.44
C ASN A 45 -132.02 -132.83 78.64
N ASP A 46 -131.46 -132.80 79.86
CA ASP A 46 -130.20 -132.11 80.15
C ASP A 46 -129.02 -132.76 79.38
N MET A 47 -129.00 -134.09 79.27
CA MET A 47 -128.02 -134.82 78.45
C MET A 47 -128.10 -134.41 76.97
N ALA A 48 -129.32 -134.34 76.40
CA ALA A 48 -129.53 -133.91 75.02
C ALA A 48 -129.03 -132.46 74.78
N GLN A 49 -129.26 -131.54 75.73
CA GLN A 49 -128.78 -130.16 75.64
C GLN A 49 -127.24 -130.07 75.69
N VAL A 50 -126.57 -130.91 76.49
CA VAL A 50 -125.10 -130.98 76.54
C VAL A 50 -124.52 -131.51 75.22
N ILE A 51 -125.15 -132.53 74.61
CA ILE A 51 -124.76 -133.06 73.29
C ILE A 51 -124.89 -131.99 72.20
N LEU A 52 -125.98 -131.22 72.21
CA LEU A 52 -126.19 -130.11 71.26
C LEU A 52 -125.11 -129.02 71.41
N ASN A 53 -124.78 -128.63 72.64
CA ASN A 53 -123.73 -127.65 72.91
C ASN A 53 -122.32 -128.15 72.50
N THR A 54 -122.06 -129.44 72.66
CA THR A 54 -120.79 -130.08 72.27
C THR A 54 -120.64 -130.14 70.76
N THR A 55 -121.69 -130.49 70.02
CA THR A 55 -121.67 -130.48 68.54
C THR A 55 -121.56 -129.06 67.98
N HIS A 56 -122.26 -128.08 68.56
CA HIS A 56 -122.16 -126.67 68.19
C HIS A 56 -120.74 -126.11 68.39
N THR A 57 -120.11 -126.38 69.54
CA THR A 57 -118.73 -125.94 69.83
C THR A 57 -117.70 -126.62 68.92
N THR A 58 -117.86 -127.92 68.64
CA THR A 58 -116.99 -128.66 67.71
C THR A 58 -117.10 -128.12 66.28
N CYS A 59 -118.31 -127.83 65.80
CA CYS A 59 -118.52 -127.22 64.49
C CYS A 59 -117.88 -125.83 64.40
N ARG A 60 -118.00 -125.00 65.45
CA ARG A 60 -117.35 -123.68 65.51
C ARG A 60 -115.82 -123.78 65.51
N LEU A 61 -115.22 -124.77 66.16
CA LEU A 61 -113.78 -125.02 66.11
C LEU A 61 -113.31 -125.41 64.70
N ALA A 62 -114.06 -126.27 63.99
CA ALA A 62 -113.73 -126.66 62.62
C ALA A 62 -113.75 -125.46 61.65
N VAL A 63 -114.71 -124.54 61.80
CA VAL A 63 -114.77 -123.29 61.03
C VAL A 63 -113.56 -122.40 61.35
N LEU A 64 -113.24 -122.19 62.63
CA LEU A 64 -112.09 -121.36 63.04
C LEU A 64 -110.75 -121.91 62.55
N GLN A 65 -110.57 -123.23 62.59
CA GLN A 65 -109.36 -123.89 62.09
C GLN A 65 -109.23 -123.74 60.57
N LYS A 66 -110.35 -123.78 59.83
CA LYS A 66 -110.35 -123.51 58.39
C LYS A 66 -109.96 -122.06 58.09
N THR A 67 -110.50 -121.08 58.83
CA THR A 67 -110.13 -119.66 58.66
C THR A 67 -108.66 -119.39 59.01
N LEU A 68 -108.08 -120.10 59.99
CA LEU A 68 -106.65 -120.00 60.29
C LEU A 68 -105.78 -120.50 59.12
N CYS A 69 -106.13 -121.64 58.50
CA CYS A 69 -105.43 -122.14 57.32
C CYS A 69 -105.60 -121.26 56.07
N GLU A 70 -106.66 -120.46 55.99
CA GLU A 70 -106.87 -119.47 54.93
C GLU A 70 -106.00 -118.22 55.18
N LEU A 71 -105.95 -117.71 56.41
CA LEU A 71 -105.07 -116.60 56.81
C LEU A 71 -103.57 -116.95 56.66
N ASP A 72 -103.14 -118.17 57.01
CA ASP A 72 -101.75 -118.61 56.78
C ASP A 72 -101.36 -118.61 55.30
N LYS A 73 -102.30 -118.92 54.40
CA LYS A 73 -102.07 -118.84 52.94
C LYS A 73 -101.95 -117.38 52.50
N GLU A 74 -102.79 -116.48 53.02
CA GLU A 74 -102.70 -115.05 52.75
C GLU A 74 -101.37 -114.46 53.24
N ILE A 75 -100.93 -114.80 54.46
CA ILE A 75 -99.63 -114.37 55.01
C ILE A 75 -98.47 -114.82 54.13
N ASN A 76 -98.47 -116.08 53.67
CA ASN A 76 -97.43 -116.59 52.76
C ASN A 76 -97.47 -115.90 51.38
N ASN A 77 -98.66 -115.61 50.85
CA ASN A 77 -98.80 -114.85 49.60
C ASN A 77 -98.28 -113.41 49.74
N ILE A 78 -98.58 -112.74 50.85
CA ILE A 78 -98.06 -111.40 51.16
C ILE A 78 -96.53 -111.43 51.33
N HIS A 79 -95.98 -112.43 52.03
CA HIS A 79 -94.54 -112.57 52.21
C HIS A 79 -93.81 -112.73 50.87
N ASN A 80 -94.34 -113.57 49.97
CA ASN A 80 -93.81 -113.73 48.61
C ASN A 80 -93.88 -112.41 47.80
N LEU A 81 -94.98 -111.66 47.90
CA LEU A 81 -95.13 -110.36 47.25
C LEU A 81 -94.13 -109.32 47.79
N VAL A 82 -93.92 -109.27 49.10
CA VAL A 82 -92.92 -108.40 49.75
C VAL A 82 -91.50 -108.75 49.29
N SER A 83 -91.15 -110.03 49.23
CA SER A 83 -89.86 -110.51 48.71
C SER A 83 -89.64 -110.14 47.22
N CYS A 84 -90.69 -110.19 46.40
CA CYS A 84 -90.64 -109.68 45.02
C CYS A 84 -90.36 -108.16 45.00
N ARG A 85 -91.10 -107.35 45.78
CA ARG A 85 -90.91 -105.90 45.83
C ARG A 85 -89.53 -105.50 46.37
N GLN A 86 -88.98 -106.21 47.35
CA GLN A 86 -87.62 -105.95 47.85
C GLN A 86 -86.54 -106.21 46.79
N ARG A 87 -86.70 -107.26 45.96
CA ARG A 87 -85.81 -107.48 44.80
C ARG A 87 -85.92 -106.39 43.74
N GLU A 88 -87.13 -105.89 43.47
CA GLU A 88 -87.34 -104.75 42.57
C GLU A 88 -86.68 -103.47 43.10
N ILE A 89 -86.88 -103.14 44.39
CA ILE A 89 -86.25 -101.98 45.06
C ILE A 89 -84.72 -102.07 44.98
N ALA A 90 -84.14 -103.23 45.26
CA ALA A 90 -82.69 -103.43 45.14
C ALA A 90 -82.18 -103.17 43.71
N LYS A 91 -82.91 -103.63 42.69
CA LYS A 91 -82.59 -103.37 41.27
C LYS A 91 -82.71 -101.88 40.92
N HIS A 92 -83.73 -101.19 41.41
CA HIS A 92 -83.90 -99.75 41.21
C HIS A 92 -82.82 -98.93 41.91
N ASN A 93 -82.40 -99.32 43.12
CA ASN A 93 -81.29 -98.67 43.84
C ASN A 93 -79.97 -98.83 43.07
N LEU A 94 -79.65 -100.02 42.55
CA LEU A 94 -78.46 -100.23 41.72
C LEU A 94 -78.48 -99.38 40.44
N LEU A 95 -79.65 -99.25 39.80
CA LEU A 95 -79.84 -98.36 38.64
C LEU A 95 -79.64 -96.88 39.01
N ALA A 96 -80.15 -96.46 40.17
CA ALA A 96 -80.01 -95.10 40.68
C ALA A 96 -78.54 -94.76 41.01
N GLU A 97 -77.81 -95.69 41.63
CA GLU A 97 -76.38 -95.55 41.92
C GLU A 97 -75.56 -95.40 40.63
N ASN A 98 -75.83 -96.23 39.62
CA ASN A 98 -75.21 -96.14 38.30
C ASN A 98 -75.52 -94.79 37.61
N LYS A 99 -76.79 -94.34 37.64
CA LYS A 99 -77.16 -93.02 37.10
C LYS A 99 -76.48 -91.88 37.86
N ARG A 100 -76.41 -91.95 39.19
CA ARG A 100 -75.71 -90.95 40.03
C ARG A 100 -74.22 -90.89 39.70
N ARG A 101 -73.58 -92.04 39.47
CA ARG A 101 -72.17 -92.11 39.05
C ARG A 101 -71.94 -91.48 37.68
N VAL A 102 -72.82 -91.75 36.71
CA VAL A 102 -72.76 -91.16 35.36
C VAL A 102 -73.00 -89.64 35.41
N ILE A 103 -73.98 -89.17 36.20
CA ILE A 103 -74.21 -87.73 36.42
C ILE A 103 -72.96 -87.09 37.06
N SER A 104 -72.36 -87.72 38.07
CA SER A 104 -71.12 -87.22 38.69
C SER A 104 -69.95 -87.13 37.69
N GLN A 105 -69.84 -88.06 36.73
CA GLN A 105 -68.83 -88.00 35.67
C GLN A 105 -69.10 -86.84 34.69
N TYR A 106 -70.35 -86.63 34.28
CA TYR A 106 -70.70 -85.50 33.42
C TYR A 106 -70.54 -84.15 34.13
N ASN A 107 -70.93 -84.04 35.40
CA ASN A 107 -70.73 -82.83 36.20
C ASN A 107 -69.25 -82.48 36.32
N LYS A 108 -68.37 -83.45 36.65
CA LYS A 108 -66.92 -83.21 36.68
C LYS A 108 -66.37 -82.74 35.34
N ARG A 109 -66.84 -83.32 34.23
CA ARG A 109 -66.40 -82.92 32.89
C ARG A 109 -66.93 -81.54 32.47
N LEU A 110 -68.12 -81.15 32.96
CA LEU A 110 -68.63 -79.78 32.84
C LEU A 110 -67.80 -78.80 33.69
N GLU A 111 -67.47 -79.14 34.94
CA GLU A 111 -66.59 -78.36 35.82
C GLU A 111 -65.20 -78.16 35.20
N GLU A 112 -64.60 -79.21 34.60
CA GLU A 112 -63.32 -79.13 33.87
C GLU A 112 -63.38 -78.18 32.66
N ILE A 113 -64.47 -78.22 31.87
CA ILE A 113 -64.67 -77.34 30.71
C ILE A 113 -64.94 -75.90 31.16
N LEU A 114 -65.77 -75.70 32.19
CA LEU A 114 -66.06 -74.39 32.79
C LEU A 114 -64.79 -73.76 33.37
N PHE A 115 -63.93 -74.53 34.02
CA PHE A 115 -62.65 -74.04 34.54
C PHE A 115 -61.72 -73.57 33.40
N GLN A 116 -61.66 -74.29 32.28
CA GLN A 116 -60.89 -73.89 31.10
C GLN A 116 -61.46 -72.63 30.41
N LEU A 117 -62.77 -72.39 30.52
CA LEU A 117 -63.48 -71.24 29.95
C LEU A 117 -63.66 -70.06 30.93
N GLY A 118 -63.02 -70.08 32.10
CA GLY A 118 -63.08 -68.98 33.07
C GLY A 118 -64.41 -68.85 33.83
N GLY A 119 -65.24 -69.89 33.84
CA GLY A 119 -66.45 -69.98 34.67
C GLY A 119 -67.75 -69.46 34.05
N GLN A 120 -67.79 -69.20 32.73
CA GLN A 120 -69.01 -68.86 32.00
C GLN A 120 -69.44 -69.97 31.02
N GLU A 121 -70.73 -70.27 30.98
CA GLU A 121 -71.35 -71.13 29.96
C GLU A 121 -71.50 -70.35 28.65
N LEU A 122 -70.44 -70.32 27.84
CA LEU A 122 -70.45 -69.72 26.50
C LEU A 122 -70.57 -70.79 25.41
N GLY A 123 -71.40 -70.52 24.40
CA GLY A 123 -71.59 -71.41 23.25
C GLY A 123 -70.37 -71.45 22.32
N PRO A 124 -70.20 -72.51 21.49
CA PRO A 124 -69.06 -72.62 20.58
C PRO A 124 -68.88 -71.42 19.65
N LEU A 125 -70.00 -70.86 19.16
CA LEU A 125 -70.01 -69.65 18.32
C LEU A 125 -69.63 -68.39 19.11
N GLU A 126 -69.96 -68.30 20.39
CA GLU A 126 -69.57 -67.17 21.25
C GLU A 126 -68.07 -67.22 21.58
N ILE A 127 -67.51 -68.42 21.75
CA ILE A 127 -66.05 -68.62 21.87
C ILE A 127 -65.34 -68.19 20.59
N GLU A 128 -65.88 -68.55 19.41
CA GLU A 128 -65.30 -68.17 18.11
C GLU A 128 -65.44 -66.66 17.84
N ILE A 129 -66.58 -66.05 18.16
CA ILE A 129 -66.79 -64.59 18.14
C ILE A 129 -65.82 -63.89 19.10
N ASN A 130 -65.65 -64.37 20.32
CA ASN A 130 -64.71 -63.78 21.28
C ASN A 130 -63.25 -63.91 20.83
N LYS A 131 -62.88 -65.03 20.18
CA LYS A 131 -61.55 -65.20 19.58
C LYS A 131 -61.33 -64.24 18.42
N LEU A 132 -62.29 -64.12 17.50
CA LEU A 132 -62.21 -63.18 16.37
C LEU A 132 -62.22 -61.72 16.84
N ASN A 133 -63.02 -61.37 17.85
CA ASN A 133 -62.99 -60.04 18.47
C ASN A 133 -61.62 -59.74 19.07
N LYS A 134 -61.00 -60.71 19.76
CA LYS A 134 -59.65 -60.55 20.32
C LYS A 134 -58.58 -60.40 19.22
N GLU A 135 -58.68 -61.17 18.13
CA GLU A 135 -57.80 -61.02 16.96
C GLU A 135 -57.99 -59.65 16.26
N ILE A 136 -59.23 -59.14 16.21
CA ILE A 136 -59.56 -57.80 15.71
C ILE A 136 -59.03 -56.71 16.64
N GLU A 137 -59.15 -56.86 17.96
CA GLU A 137 -58.60 -55.93 18.96
C GLU A 137 -57.07 -55.89 18.92
N GLU A 138 -56.42 -57.05 18.82
CA GLU A 138 -54.97 -57.17 18.63
C GLU A 138 -54.53 -56.46 17.34
N CYS A 139 -55.14 -56.78 16.20
CA CYS A 139 -54.85 -56.14 14.91
C CYS A 139 -55.13 -54.62 14.92
N ASN A 140 -56.22 -54.17 15.55
CA ASN A 140 -56.49 -52.74 15.75
C ASN A 140 -55.43 -52.07 16.63
N SER A 141 -54.93 -52.74 17.67
CA SER A 141 -53.87 -52.22 18.52
C SER A 141 -52.54 -52.08 17.77
N GLU A 142 -52.21 -53.04 16.89
CA GLU A 142 -51.06 -52.97 15.99
C GLU A 142 -51.20 -51.83 14.97
N VAL A 143 -52.37 -51.68 14.34
CA VAL A 143 -52.65 -50.57 13.42
C VAL A 143 -52.50 -49.22 14.14
N MET A 144 -53.03 -49.07 15.36
CA MET A 144 -52.87 -47.84 16.15
C MET A 144 -51.42 -47.58 16.55
N ALA A 145 -50.64 -48.62 16.86
CA ALA A 145 -49.21 -48.50 17.15
C ALA A 145 -48.41 -48.08 15.90
N LEU A 146 -48.70 -48.68 14.74
CA LEU A 146 -48.09 -48.33 13.46
C LEU A 146 -48.45 -46.91 13.01
N GLN A 147 -49.72 -46.49 13.14
CA GLN A 147 -50.16 -45.13 12.87
C GLN A 147 -49.44 -44.11 13.78
N LYS A 148 -49.30 -44.41 15.07
CA LYS A 148 -48.54 -43.57 16.02
C LYS A 148 -47.07 -43.47 15.63
N ASN A 149 -46.44 -44.58 15.25
CA ASN A 149 -45.05 -44.61 14.79
C ASN A 149 -44.87 -43.82 13.48
N TRP A 150 -45.77 -43.99 12.52
CA TRP A 150 -45.79 -43.24 11.26
C TRP A 150 -45.97 -41.74 11.49
N LEU A 151 -46.89 -41.31 12.35
CA LEU A 151 -47.07 -39.90 12.73
C LEU A 151 -45.82 -39.32 13.42
N ASN A 152 -45.10 -40.13 14.21
CA ASN A 152 -43.85 -39.69 14.84
C ASN A 152 -42.75 -39.52 13.79
N GLN A 153 -42.57 -40.50 12.89
CA GLN A 153 -41.62 -40.41 11.77
C GLN A 153 -41.95 -39.25 10.83
N GLN A 154 -43.22 -38.98 10.54
CA GLN A 154 -43.64 -37.84 9.73
C GLN A 154 -43.31 -36.50 10.41
N LYS A 155 -43.53 -36.39 11.74
CA LYS A 155 -43.15 -35.19 12.50
C LYS A 155 -41.63 -34.98 12.53
N GLU A 156 -40.86 -36.06 12.65
CA GLU A 156 -39.40 -36.01 12.62
C GLU A 156 -38.89 -35.62 11.22
N LEU A 157 -39.45 -36.20 10.16
CA LEU A 157 -39.14 -35.82 8.78
C LEU A 157 -39.45 -34.35 8.51
N VAL A 158 -40.60 -33.83 8.95
CA VAL A 158 -40.96 -32.41 8.81
C VAL A 158 -39.98 -31.49 9.56
N LYS A 159 -39.53 -31.88 10.76
CA LYS A 159 -38.48 -31.15 11.49
C LYS A 159 -37.16 -31.14 10.71
N LEU A 160 -36.69 -32.31 10.28
CA LEU A 160 -35.44 -32.43 9.53
C LEU A 160 -35.47 -31.66 8.20
N THR A 161 -36.62 -31.61 7.50
CA THR A 161 -36.75 -30.76 6.31
C THR A 161 -36.68 -29.27 6.64
N HIS A 162 -37.25 -28.84 7.77
CA HIS A 162 -37.18 -27.44 8.18
C HIS A 162 -35.75 -27.05 8.62
N GLU A 163 -35.07 -27.90 9.39
CA GLU A 163 -33.66 -27.74 9.74
C GLU A 163 -32.77 -27.71 8.49
N GLN A 164 -33.08 -28.51 7.46
CA GLN A 164 -32.39 -28.48 6.18
C GLN A 164 -32.59 -27.15 5.44
N GLU A 165 -33.81 -26.60 5.43
CA GLU A 165 -34.11 -25.28 4.84
C GLU A 165 -33.36 -24.15 5.55
N GLU A 166 -33.34 -24.15 6.89
CA GLU A 166 -32.58 -23.20 7.70
C GLU A 166 -31.07 -23.30 7.41
N GLN A 167 -30.54 -24.52 7.33
CA GLN A 167 -29.14 -24.75 6.97
C GLN A 167 -28.81 -24.23 5.58
N ILE A 168 -29.66 -24.47 4.57
CA ILE A 168 -29.49 -23.94 3.21
C ILE A 168 -29.50 -22.41 3.21
N ALA A 169 -30.43 -21.77 3.92
CA ALA A 169 -30.49 -20.31 4.04
C ALA A 169 -29.24 -19.73 4.73
N SER A 170 -28.72 -20.40 5.76
CA SER A 170 -27.46 -20.03 6.43
C SER A 170 -26.25 -20.17 5.48
N LEU A 171 -26.21 -21.23 4.68
CA LEU A 171 -25.16 -21.49 3.68
C LEU A 171 -25.14 -20.40 2.61
N ASP A 172 -26.32 -19.98 2.12
CA ASP A 172 -26.43 -18.91 1.13
C ASP A 172 -26.08 -17.53 1.70
N MET A 173 -26.35 -17.28 2.98
CA MET A 173 -25.83 -16.10 3.68
C MET A 173 -24.31 -16.12 3.77
N LEU A 174 -23.71 -17.26 4.14
CA LEU A 174 -22.26 -17.44 4.22
C LEU A 174 -21.58 -17.29 2.84
N LYS A 175 -22.17 -17.84 1.76
CA LYS A 175 -21.68 -17.63 0.38
C LYS A 175 -21.67 -16.14 -0.01
N LYS A 176 -22.72 -15.39 0.35
CA LYS A 176 -22.80 -13.93 0.12
C LYS A 176 -21.71 -13.20 0.91
N GLN A 177 -21.53 -13.53 2.19
CA GLN A 177 -20.46 -12.95 3.02
C GLN A 177 -19.06 -13.26 2.45
N LEU A 178 -18.80 -14.51 2.05
CA LEU A 178 -17.55 -14.92 1.41
C LEU A 178 -17.27 -14.12 0.13
N THR A 179 -18.29 -13.93 -0.71
CA THR A 179 -18.18 -13.14 -1.96
C THR A 179 -17.84 -11.67 -1.64
N ILE A 180 -18.47 -11.07 -0.63
CA ILE A 180 -18.17 -9.72 -0.18
C ILE A 180 -16.73 -9.62 0.35
N MET A 181 -16.27 -10.60 1.13
CA MET A 181 -14.90 -10.61 1.66
C MET A 181 -13.85 -10.83 0.56
N GLN A 182 -14.13 -11.66 -0.44
CA GLN A 182 -13.28 -11.82 -1.63
C GLN A 182 -13.18 -10.52 -2.44
N GLN A 183 -14.29 -9.81 -2.64
CA GLN A 183 -14.28 -8.49 -3.29
C GLN A 183 -13.51 -7.45 -2.48
N LYS A 184 -13.66 -7.44 -1.14
CA LYS A 184 -12.85 -6.57 -0.27
C LYS A 184 -11.36 -6.89 -0.38
N LYS A 185 -10.99 -8.18 -0.32
CA LYS A 185 -9.60 -8.63 -0.51
C LYS A 185 -9.03 -8.12 -1.84
N LEU A 186 -9.75 -8.28 -2.95
CA LEU A 186 -9.29 -7.82 -4.27
C LEU A 186 -9.10 -6.30 -4.32
N ARG A 187 -9.94 -5.51 -3.65
CA ARG A 187 -9.73 -4.04 -3.55
C ARG A 187 -8.48 -3.71 -2.75
N THR A 188 -8.30 -4.28 -1.57
CA THR A 188 -7.10 -4.04 -0.74
C THR A 188 -5.82 -4.54 -1.41
N GLU A 189 -5.88 -5.65 -2.15
CA GLU A 189 -4.74 -6.17 -2.92
C GLU A 189 -4.36 -5.21 -4.06
N ASN A 190 -5.35 -4.64 -4.77
CA ASN A 190 -5.11 -3.64 -5.80
C ASN A 190 -4.58 -2.32 -5.22
N GLU A 191 -5.06 -1.89 -4.06
CA GLU A 191 -4.55 -0.72 -3.33
C GLU A 191 -3.08 -0.95 -2.94
N ILE A 192 -2.73 -2.10 -2.35
CA ILE A 192 -1.33 -2.47 -2.04
C ILE A 192 -0.46 -2.51 -3.31
N GLN A 193 -0.97 -3.03 -4.43
CA GLN A 193 -0.26 -3.04 -5.71
C GLN A 193 -0.09 -1.66 -6.34
N GLN A 194 -0.93 -0.69 -5.97
CA GLN A 194 -0.78 0.70 -6.40
C GLN A 194 0.27 1.42 -5.54
N GLU A 195 0.14 1.35 -4.21
CA GLU A 195 1.10 1.90 -3.25
C GLU A 195 2.52 1.37 -3.48
N THR A 196 2.68 0.08 -3.78
CA THR A 196 4.00 -0.52 -4.09
C THR A 196 4.57 -0.14 -5.46
N LYS A 197 3.78 0.45 -6.38
CA LYS A 197 4.30 1.11 -7.58
C LYS A 197 4.71 2.53 -7.27
N GLU A 198 3.85 3.29 -6.58
CA GLU A 198 4.14 4.66 -6.18
C GLU A 198 5.39 4.74 -5.30
N GLN A 199 5.61 3.79 -4.40
CA GLN A 199 6.85 3.66 -3.64
C GLN A 199 8.08 3.47 -4.55
N LYS A 200 8.01 2.60 -5.56
CA LYS A 200 9.13 2.38 -6.50
C LYS A 200 9.40 3.61 -7.35
N ASP A 201 8.36 4.31 -7.78
CA ASP A 201 8.49 5.57 -8.51
C ASP A 201 9.16 6.63 -7.63
N ILE A 202 8.77 6.76 -6.35
CA ILE A 202 9.42 7.65 -5.38
C ILE A 202 10.89 7.24 -5.16
N GLU A 203 11.20 5.96 -4.99
CA GLU A 203 12.58 5.46 -4.86
C GLU A 203 13.43 5.77 -6.10
N HIS A 204 12.87 5.65 -7.31
CA HIS A 204 13.54 6.05 -8.55
C HIS A 204 13.79 7.56 -8.61
N HIS A 205 12.82 8.40 -8.23
CA HIS A 205 13.00 9.85 -8.16
C HIS A 205 14.05 10.26 -7.12
N MET A 206 14.01 9.66 -5.92
CA MET A 206 15.02 9.88 -4.87
C MET A 206 16.42 9.50 -5.35
N LYS A 207 16.57 8.36 -6.05
CA LYS A 207 17.84 7.95 -6.64
C LYS A 207 18.33 8.92 -7.72
N SER A 208 17.43 9.47 -8.54
CA SER A 208 17.80 10.53 -9.49
C SER A 208 18.30 11.78 -8.77
N MET A 209 17.56 12.29 -7.77
CA MET A 209 17.98 13.46 -6.99
C MET A 209 19.30 13.23 -6.26
N TYR A 210 19.56 12.03 -5.74
CA TYR A 210 20.84 11.67 -5.13
C TYR A 210 22.00 11.70 -6.15
N ASN A 211 21.77 11.19 -7.37
CA ASN A 211 22.74 11.28 -8.45
C ASN A 211 23.02 12.74 -8.84
N ASP A 212 22.00 13.59 -8.89
CA ASP A 212 22.14 15.01 -9.24
C ASP A 212 22.83 15.82 -8.14
N LEU A 213 22.54 15.54 -6.86
CA LEU A 213 23.27 16.06 -5.70
C LEU A 213 24.75 15.64 -5.77
N THR A 214 25.02 14.39 -6.15
CA THR A 214 26.40 13.89 -6.34
C THR A 214 27.12 14.61 -7.49
N LYS A 215 26.45 14.85 -8.63
CA LYS A 215 26.99 15.67 -9.74
C LYS A 215 27.28 17.09 -9.28
N LEU A 216 26.37 17.72 -8.54
CA LEU A 216 26.55 19.07 -8.00
C LEU A 216 27.75 19.15 -7.05
N ASN A 217 27.92 18.17 -6.15
CA ASN A 217 29.10 18.10 -5.27
C ASN A 217 30.40 17.96 -6.08
N VAL A 218 30.41 17.18 -7.16
CA VAL A 218 31.57 17.08 -8.07
C VAL A 218 31.85 18.41 -8.77
N LEU A 219 30.82 19.13 -9.23
CA LEU A 219 30.96 20.46 -9.84
C LEU A 219 31.46 21.51 -8.83
N ILE A 220 30.92 21.51 -7.60
CA ILE A 220 31.37 22.38 -6.50
C ILE A 220 32.86 22.13 -6.20
N ASN A 221 33.27 20.85 -6.11
CA ASN A 221 34.68 20.51 -5.86
C ASN A 221 35.60 20.95 -7.01
N LYS A 222 35.19 20.78 -8.28
CA LYS A 222 35.92 21.28 -9.45
C LYS A 222 36.02 22.81 -9.49
N ASN A 223 34.94 23.50 -9.14
CA ASN A 223 34.93 24.96 -9.07
C ASN A 223 35.84 25.46 -7.93
N ASN A 224 35.82 24.79 -6.78
CA ASN A 224 36.70 25.09 -5.65
C ASN A 224 38.18 24.81 -5.94
N SER A 225 38.52 23.78 -6.73
CA SER A 225 39.91 23.55 -7.15
C SER A 225 40.36 24.60 -8.15
N SER A 226 39.55 24.90 -9.17
CA SER A 226 39.86 25.96 -10.16
C SER A 226 39.97 27.34 -9.51
N TYR A 227 39.11 27.67 -8.53
CA TYR A 227 39.22 28.90 -7.75
C TYR A 227 40.54 28.98 -6.97
N LYS A 228 40.97 27.89 -6.32
CA LYS A 228 42.26 27.82 -5.62
C LYS A 228 43.45 27.93 -6.58
N GLU A 229 43.38 27.29 -7.73
CA GLU A 229 44.40 27.37 -8.78
C GLU A 229 44.55 28.81 -9.30
N LEU A 230 43.43 29.48 -9.60
CA LEU A 230 43.40 30.90 -9.98
C LEU A 230 43.92 31.81 -8.86
N GLN A 231 43.55 31.55 -7.61
CA GLN A 231 44.06 32.31 -6.46
C GLN A 231 45.58 32.15 -6.30
N CYS A 232 46.10 30.93 -6.40
CA CYS A 232 47.55 30.67 -6.39
C CYS A 232 48.25 31.32 -7.58
N SER A 233 47.68 31.25 -8.79
CA SER A 233 48.21 31.91 -9.98
C SER A 233 48.29 33.43 -9.79
N ASN A 234 47.22 34.06 -9.28
CA ASN A 234 47.21 35.49 -8.99
C ASN A 234 48.31 35.86 -7.98
N ILE A 235 48.44 35.11 -6.88
CA ILE A 235 49.51 35.33 -5.88
C ILE A 235 50.90 35.20 -6.50
N ILE A 236 51.12 34.24 -7.41
CA ILE A 236 52.40 34.09 -8.12
C ILE A 236 52.66 35.32 -9.00
N THR A 237 51.69 35.72 -9.84
CA THR A 237 51.84 36.90 -10.72
C THR A 237 52.02 38.20 -9.93
N GLU A 238 51.35 38.36 -8.78
CA GLU A 238 51.52 39.52 -7.89
C GLU A 238 52.95 39.57 -7.32
N ASN A 239 53.48 38.43 -6.88
CA ASN A 239 54.87 38.33 -6.42
C ASN A 239 55.89 38.58 -7.55
N GLU A 240 55.58 38.19 -8.79
CA GLU A 240 56.41 38.49 -9.97
C GLU A 240 56.38 39.98 -10.31
N PHE A 241 55.22 40.63 -10.30
CA PHE A 241 55.11 42.09 -10.45
C PHE A 241 55.85 42.85 -9.35
N ILE A 242 55.72 42.44 -8.09
CA ILE A 242 56.46 43.03 -6.96
C ILE A 242 57.98 42.85 -7.12
N ARG A 243 58.43 41.71 -7.67
CA ARG A 243 59.86 41.48 -7.93
C ARG A 243 60.37 42.37 -9.06
N ALA A 244 59.68 42.40 -10.20
CA ALA A 244 60.03 43.24 -11.34
C ALA A 244 60.03 44.74 -10.97
N LEU A 245 59.08 45.17 -10.13
CA LEU A 245 59.02 46.54 -9.63
C LEU A 245 60.24 46.87 -8.74
N LYS A 246 60.64 45.96 -7.83
CA LYS A 246 61.86 46.14 -7.01
C LYS A 246 63.15 46.13 -7.83
N GLU A 247 63.21 45.34 -8.89
CA GLU A 247 64.34 45.31 -9.82
C GLU A 247 64.44 46.65 -10.57
N ALA A 248 63.33 47.16 -11.11
CA ALA A 248 63.25 48.48 -11.74
C ALA A 248 63.54 49.65 -10.77
N GLU A 249 63.06 49.59 -9.53
CA GLU A 249 63.41 50.54 -8.46
C GLU A 249 64.92 50.56 -8.20
N LYS A 250 65.56 49.39 -8.12
CA LYS A 250 67.01 49.28 -7.93
C LYS A 250 67.77 49.86 -9.13
N GLU A 251 67.36 49.54 -10.36
CA GLU A 251 67.97 50.13 -11.57
C GLU A 251 67.83 51.65 -11.61
N ALA A 252 66.66 52.18 -11.21
CA ALA A 252 66.44 53.62 -11.11
C ALA A 252 67.35 54.30 -10.07
N VAL A 253 67.55 53.68 -8.90
CA VAL A 253 68.50 54.16 -7.88
C VAL A 253 69.93 54.15 -8.42
N GLU A 254 70.38 53.05 -9.04
CA GLU A 254 71.72 52.98 -9.64
C GLU A 254 71.93 54.05 -10.73
N MET A 255 70.91 54.32 -11.55
CA MET A 255 70.97 55.38 -12.56
C MET A 255 71.00 56.78 -11.94
N GLN A 256 70.29 57.00 -10.82
CA GLN A 256 70.34 58.26 -10.07
C GLN A 256 71.70 58.49 -9.39
N GLU A 257 72.34 57.43 -8.90
CA GLU A 257 73.72 57.47 -8.36
C GLU A 257 74.72 57.83 -9.47
N ARG A 258 74.65 57.16 -10.63
CA ARG A 258 75.46 57.49 -11.81
C ARG A 258 75.26 58.94 -12.27
N HIS A 259 74.01 59.44 -12.23
CA HIS A 259 73.71 60.83 -12.57
C HIS A 259 74.35 61.82 -11.58
N SER A 260 74.27 61.52 -10.28
CA SER A 260 74.91 62.32 -9.23
C SER A 260 76.44 62.39 -9.42
N GLN A 261 77.07 61.24 -9.67
CA GLN A 261 78.52 61.14 -9.96
C GLN A 261 78.92 61.99 -11.19
N LEU A 262 78.18 61.88 -12.29
CA LEU A 262 78.42 62.70 -13.50
C LEU A 262 78.18 64.19 -13.25
N SER A 263 77.25 64.56 -12.37
CA SER A 263 77.03 65.95 -11.98
C SER A 263 78.18 66.49 -11.14
N GLU A 264 78.71 65.72 -10.18
CA GLU A 264 79.91 66.08 -9.43
C GLU A 264 81.14 66.22 -10.34
N GLU A 265 81.34 65.29 -11.28
CA GLU A 265 82.43 65.37 -12.27
C GLU A 265 82.30 66.60 -13.17
N LYS A 266 81.08 66.90 -13.65
CA LYS A 266 80.78 68.12 -14.41
C LYS A 266 81.11 69.38 -13.59
N GLU A 267 80.75 69.44 -12.31
CA GLU A 267 81.05 70.58 -11.45
C GLU A 267 82.56 70.72 -11.18
N ARG A 268 83.27 69.61 -10.92
CA ARG A 268 84.74 69.59 -10.80
C ARG A 268 85.42 70.10 -12.08
N LEU A 269 84.96 69.64 -13.25
CA LEU A 269 85.47 70.11 -14.54
C LEU A 269 85.14 71.58 -14.81
N LEU A 270 83.93 72.04 -14.46
CA LEU A 270 83.55 73.44 -14.57
C LEU A 270 84.45 74.33 -13.71
N ASN A 271 84.71 73.94 -12.46
CA ASN A 271 85.62 74.65 -11.56
C ASN A 271 87.05 74.69 -12.13
N SER A 272 87.55 73.57 -12.69
CA SER A 272 88.85 73.52 -13.35
C SER A 272 88.94 74.41 -14.61
N VAL A 273 87.86 74.51 -15.39
CA VAL A 273 87.78 75.44 -16.53
C VAL A 273 87.80 76.89 -16.05
N VAL A 274 87.02 77.22 -15.01
CA VAL A 274 87.01 78.56 -14.41
C VAL A 274 88.39 78.93 -13.85
N GLU A 275 89.10 78.01 -13.18
CA GLU A 275 90.48 78.21 -12.75
C GLU A 275 91.41 78.47 -13.95
N ALA A 276 91.29 77.71 -15.03
CA ALA A 276 92.06 77.92 -16.25
C ALA A 276 91.77 79.27 -16.92
N GLU A 277 90.51 79.72 -16.96
CA GLU A 277 90.12 81.05 -17.43
C GLU A 277 90.74 82.16 -16.57
N HIS A 278 90.75 82.01 -15.23
CA HIS A 278 91.46 82.94 -14.34
C HIS A 278 92.97 82.98 -14.62
N GLN A 279 93.60 81.82 -14.87
CA GLN A 279 95.02 81.79 -15.27
C GLN A 279 95.26 82.48 -16.61
N ILE A 280 94.38 82.27 -17.60
CA ILE A 280 94.46 82.96 -18.90
C ILE A 280 94.38 84.49 -18.69
N MET A 281 93.38 84.99 -17.93
CA MET A 281 93.27 86.42 -17.63
C MET A 281 94.50 86.99 -16.90
N LEU A 282 95.11 86.22 -15.98
CA LEU A 282 96.35 86.62 -15.30
C LEU A 282 97.53 86.72 -16.30
N TRP A 283 97.66 85.78 -17.22
CA TRP A 283 98.67 85.81 -18.28
C TRP A 283 98.43 86.92 -19.30
N GLU A 284 97.18 87.16 -19.72
CA GLU A 284 96.80 88.27 -20.58
C GLU A 284 97.14 89.62 -19.93
N LYS A 285 96.79 89.81 -18.65
CA LYS A 285 97.16 91.02 -17.90
C LYS A 285 98.67 91.19 -17.77
N LYS A 286 99.41 90.09 -17.58
CA LYS A 286 100.89 90.11 -17.54
C LYS A 286 101.49 90.48 -18.89
N ILE A 287 100.96 89.94 -19.99
CA ILE A 287 101.35 90.29 -21.37
C ILE A 287 101.00 91.76 -21.67
N GLN A 288 99.85 92.25 -21.22
CA GLN A 288 99.45 93.63 -21.40
C GLN A 288 100.40 94.58 -20.64
N LEU A 289 100.73 94.28 -19.38
CA LEU A 289 101.70 95.04 -18.61
C LEU A 289 103.11 95.01 -19.23
N THR A 290 103.56 93.89 -19.81
CA THR A 290 104.86 93.87 -20.52
C THR A 290 104.81 94.63 -21.83
N ARG A 291 103.68 94.65 -22.56
CA ARG A 291 103.48 95.50 -23.75
C ARG A 291 103.44 96.99 -23.38
N GLU A 292 102.79 97.35 -22.29
CA GLU A 292 102.72 98.74 -21.79
C GLU A 292 104.09 99.21 -21.27
N MET A 293 104.81 98.36 -20.53
CA MET A 293 106.19 98.62 -20.12
C MET A 293 107.13 98.75 -21.33
N GLN A 294 107.00 97.86 -22.32
CA GLN A 294 107.76 97.97 -23.57
C GLN A 294 107.40 99.24 -24.32
N ALA A 295 106.11 99.57 -24.49
CA ALA A 295 105.66 100.79 -25.15
C ALA A 295 106.07 102.06 -24.39
N ALA A 296 106.24 102.02 -23.07
CA ALA A 296 106.79 103.13 -22.28
C ALA A 296 108.31 103.28 -22.49
N VAL A 297 109.05 102.18 -22.59
CA VAL A 297 110.49 102.18 -22.94
C VAL A 297 110.73 102.61 -24.39
N ASP A 298 109.91 102.14 -25.32
CA ASP A 298 109.92 102.49 -26.74
C ASP A 298 109.27 103.86 -27.01
N SER A 299 108.60 104.47 -26.01
CA SER A 299 108.08 105.83 -26.15
C SER A 299 109.22 106.82 -26.31
N VAL A 300 109.03 107.79 -27.21
CA VAL A 300 110.03 108.70 -27.79
C VAL A 300 110.50 109.77 -26.78
N THR A 301 110.66 109.41 -25.51
CA THR A 301 111.16 110.27 -24.43
C THR A 301 112.70 110.31 -24.41
N GLY A 302 113.37 109.23 -24.83
CA GLY A 302 114.84 109.19 -24.99
C GLY A 302 115.34 109.54 -26.40
N GLU A 303 114.61 109.16 -27.45
CA GLU A 303 115.07 109.36 -28.83
C GLU A 303 115.16 110.84 -29.25
N GLY A 304 114.30 111.71 -28.72
CA GLY A 304 114.36 113.15 -28.99
C GLY A 304 115.67 113.79 -28.50
N GLU A 305 116.07 113.47 -27.26
CA GLU A 305 117.32 113.95 -26.67
C GLU A 305 118.55 113.34 -27.36
N ILE A 306 118.53 112.02 -27.63
CA ILE A 306 119.61 111.32 -28.35
C ILE A 306 119.75 111.86 -29.79
N SER A 307 118.65 112.18 -30.46
CA SER A 307 118.66 112.78 -31.80
C SER A 307 119.22 114.21 -31.78
N ALA A 308 118.81 115.03 -30.81
CA ALA A 308 119.35 116.37 -30.60
C ALA A 308 120.87 116.35 -30.33
N MET A 309 121.34 115.43 -29.47
CA MET A 309 122.78 115.21 -29.23
C MET A 309 123.52 114.78 -30.51
N LYS A 310 122.95 113.88 -31.32
CA LYS A 310 123.53 113.47 -32.62
C LYS A 310 123.63 114.64 -33.59
N ILE A 311 122.63 115.52 -33.65
CA ILE A 311 122.64 116.71 -34.51
C ILE A 311 123.74 117.70 -34.09
N GLU A 312 123.90 117.96 -32.79
CA GLU A 312 124.95 118.88 -32.30
C GLU A 312 126.37 118.29 -32.49
N ILE A 313 126.55 116.97 -32.29
CA ILE A 313 127.80 116.27 -32.63
C ILE A 313 128.11 116.43 -34.13
N HIS A 314 127.12 116.26 -35.01
CA HIS A 314 127.32 116.42 -36.44
C HIS A 314 127.67 117.88 -36.82
N ARG A 315 127.02 118.87 -36.19
CA ARG A 315 127.34 120.30 -36.34
C ARG A 315 128.79 120.61 -35.91
N MET A 316 129.28 120.00 -34.83
CA MET A 316 130.69 120.13 -34.42
C MET A 316 131.65 119.45 -35.41
N GLN A 317 131.32 118.27 -35.94
CA GLN A 317 132.11 117.57 -36.96
C GLN A 317 132.23 118.39 -38.27
N VAL A 318 131.15 119.05 -38.70
CA VAL A 318 131.16 119.95 -39.86
C VAL A 318 132.07 121.16 -39.63
N ARG A 319 132.06 121.74 -38.41
CA ARG A 319 132.91 122.87 -38.04
C ARG A 319 134.40 122.50 -38.03
N TYR A 320 134.74 121.32 -37.52
CA TYR A 320 136.09 120.74 -37.60
C TYR A 320 136.54 120.54 -39.06
N SER A 321 135.65 119.99 -39.90
CA SER A 321 135.92 119.73 -41.33
C SER A 321 136.17 121.01 -42.15
N GLN A 322 135.61 122.16 -41.73
CA GLN A 322 135.83 123.45 -42.38
C GLN A 322 137.21 124.06 -42.07
N LEU A 323 137.73 123.86 -40.85
CA LEU A 323 139.09 124.29 -40.48
C LEU A 323 140.16 123.53 -41.26
N MET A 324 140.03 122.21 -41.40
CA MET A 324 140.95 121.38 -42.19
C MET A 324 141.04 121.86 -43.65
N LYS A 325 139.90 122.24 -44.27
CA LYS A 325 139.85 122.74 -45.64
C LYS A 325 140.56 124.08 -45.87
N GLN A 326 140.73 124.91 -44.82
CA GLN A 326 141.52 126.15 -44.94
C GLN A 326 143.02 125.87 -44.92
N GLN A 327 143.47 124.88 -44.14
CA GLN A 327 144.88 124.51 -44.05
C GLN A 327 145.39 123.83 -45.33
N GLU A 328 144.58 122.97 -45.97
CA GLU A 328 144.96 122.32 -47.23
C GLU A 328 145.01 123.26 -48.44
N LYS A 329 144.27 124.38 -48.42
CA LYS A 329 144.18 125.29 -49.59
C LYS A 329 145.52 125.98 -49.89
N MET A 330 146.32 126.25 -48.86
CA MET A 330 147.62 126.91 -48.98
C MET A 330 148.73 125.98 -49.53
N ILE A 331 148.54 124.66 -49.48
CA ILE A 331 149.52 123.66 -49.95
C ILE A 331 149.27 123.31 -51.43
N ARG A 332 148.01 123.32 -51.88
CA ARG A 332 147.62 122.92 -53.25
C ARG A 332 147.99 123.91 -54.37
N GLU A 333 148.40 125.14 -54.05
CA GLU A 333 148.81 126.14 -55.06
C GLU A 333 150.30 126.06 -55.42
N MET A 334 151.12 125.30 -54.68
CA MET A 334 152.57 125.16 -54.89
C MET A 334 152.94 124.00 -55.85
N GLU A 335 152.17 122.92 -55.85
CA GLU A 335 152.63 121.61 -56.38
C GLU A 335 152.11 121.27 -57.81
N ALA A 336 151.31 122.13 -58.42
CA ALA A 336 150.51 121.82 -59.62
C ALA A 336 151.07 122.31 -60.97
N CYS A 337 152.40 122.44 -61.13
CA CYS A 337 153.01 122.83 -62.41
C CYS A 337 153.70 121.68 -63.20
N VAL A 338 154.07 120.57 -62.55
CA VAL A 338 154.78 119.43 -63.18
C VAL A 338 154.24 118.12 -62.60
N SER A 339 153.13 117.56 -63.11
CA SER A 339 153.04 116.71 -64.33
C SER A 339 153.08 115.20 -64.05
N ARG A 340 152.16 114.49 -64.74
CA ARG A 340 152.19 113.07 -65.17
C ARG A 340 151.94 111.94 -64.13
N ARG A 341 150.92 111.13 -64.47
CA ARG A 341 150.84 109.64 -64.40
C ARG A 341 150.97 108.97 -63.02
N GLU A 342 150.18 107.97 -62.63
CA GLU A 342 149.19 107.09 -63.28
C GLU A 342 148.37 106.38 -62.16
N ALA A 343 147.12 105.95 -62.40
CA ALA A 343 146.47 104.88 -61.60
C ALA A 343 145.18 104.36 -62.26
N VAL A 344 145.00 103.02 -62.32
CA VAL A 344 143.86 102.31 -62.96
C VAL A 344 143.61 100.96 -62.24
N THR A 345 142.34 100.57 -62.00
CA THR A 345 141.81 99.21 -61.62
C THR A 345 142.15 98.60 -60.21
N VAL A 346 141.40 97.69 -59.52
CA VAL A 346 140.07 96.99 -59.72
C VAL A 346 139.46 96.24 -58.47
N ARG A 347 138.10 96.14 -58.40
CA ARG A 347 137.10 95.17 -57.79
C ARG A 347 136.94 94.77 -56.29
N GLY A 348 135.65 94.52 -55.94
CA GLY A 348 135.03 93.79 -54.79
C GLY A 348 133.51 93.48 -55.06
N GLU A 349 132.83 92.50 -54.40
CA GLU A 349 131.55 91.90 -54.94
C GLU A 349 130.60 91.10 -53.97
N GLY A 350 129.26 91.05 -54.21
CA GLY A 350 128.26 90.05 -53.68
C GLY A 350 127.05 90.56 -52.81
N GLN A 351 125.95 89.81 -52.45
CA GLN A 351 125.24 88.64 -53.05
C GLN A 351 123.87 88.19 -52.34
N LYS A 352 122.69 88.34 -52.99
CA LYS A 352 121.38 87.53 -52.92
C LYS A 352 120.50 87.48 -51.60
N THR A 353 119.22 87.02 -51.49
CA THR A 353 118.29 86.05 -52.21
C THR A 353 116.73 86.25 -52.08
N ALA A 354 115.95 85.89 -53.15
CA ALA A 354 114.60 85.20 -53.28
C ALA A 354 113.29 85.71 -52.56
N ASP A 355 112.01 85.23 -52.70
CA ASP A 355 111.27 84.21 -53.54
C ASP A 355 109.71 84.52 -53.72
N LYS A 356 108.79 83.53 -53.95
CA LYS A 356 107.33 83.62 -54.30
C LYS A 356 106.41 82.45 -53.79
N LYS A 357 105.05 82.60 -53.82
CA LYS A 357 104.03 81.54 -54.19
C LYS A 357 102.53 81.98 -54.29
N ARG A 358 101.66 81.12 -54.87
CA ARG A 358 100.17 81.21 -55.08
C ARG A 358 99.46 79.88 -54.74
N PHE A 359 98.13 79.86 -54.51
CA PHE A 359 97.29 78.65 -54.36
C PHE A 359 95.82 78.81 -54.81
N ILE A 360 95.26 77.84 -55.56
CA ILE A 360 93.82 77.43 -55.59
C ILE A 360 93.75 75.96 -56.08
N LYS A 361 93.33 74.99 -55.23
CA LYS A 361 92.86 73.64 -55.69
C LYS A 361 92.21 72.68 -54.66
N SER A 362 91.98 73.05 -53.39
CA SER A 362 91.51 72.13 -52.33
C SER A 362 89.98 71.97 -52.19
N ASP A 363 89.20 73.00 -52.50
CA ASP A 363 87.87 73.13 -51.87
C ASP A 363 86.74 72.34 -52.55
N PHE A 364 86.98 71.85 -53.77
CA PHE A 364 86.01 71.04 -54.52
C PHE A 364 85.98 69.56 -54.13
N HIS A 365 87.04 69.03 -53.49
CA HIS A 365 87.04 67.61 -53.07
C HIS A 365 86.18 67.40 -51.82
N ARG A 366 86.37 68.23 -50.79
CA ARG A 366 85.65 68.13 -49.51
C ARG A 366 84.13 68.24 -49.67
N LYS A 367 83.66 69.16 -50.52
CA LYS A 367 82.21 69.33 -50.83
C LYS A 367 81.59 68.08 -51.50
N LYS A 368 82.38 67.33 -52.28
CA LYS A 368 81.95 66.10 -52.97
C LYS A 368 81.84 64.91 -52.02
N GLU A 369 82.71 64.84 -51.01
CA GLU A 369 82.63 63.81 -49.95
C GLU A 369 81.50 64.10 -48.95
N GLU A 370 81.31 65.35 -48.52
CA GLU A 370 80.20 65.75 -47.65
C GLU A 370 78.83 65.40 -48.29
N LEU A 371 78.65 65.61 -49.60
CA LEU A 371 77.42 65.25 -50.31
C LEU A 371 77.23 63.72 -50.46
N ARG A 372 78.30 62.96 -50.71
CA ARG A 372 78.23 61.49 -50.76
C ARG A 372 77.86 60.89 -49.41
N LYS A 373 78.39 61.43 -48.31
CA LYS A 373 78.05 60.98 -46.96
C LYS A 373 76.58 61.23 -46.66
N LYS A 374 76.07 62.44 -46.97
CA LYS A 374 74.64 62.76 -46.83
C LYS A 374 73.74 61.84 -47.65
N ILE A 375 74.09 61.53 -48.90
CA ILE A 375 73.32 60.59 -49.74
C ILE A 375 73.27 59.20 -49.08
N SER A 376 74.39 58.69 -48.56
CA SER A 376 74.43 57.40 -47.86
C SER A 376 73.66 57.40 -46.54
N GLU A 377 73.68 58.50 -45.79
CA GLU A 377 72.91 58.67 -44.55
C GLU A 377 71.41 58.72 -44.85
N THR A 378 70.98 59.45 -45.90
CA THR A 378 69.59 59.44 -46.35
C THR A 378 69.14 58.07 -46.87
N GLN A 379 69.99 57.34 -47.61
CA GLN A 379 69.64 56.00 -48.09
C GLN A 379 69.46 54.99 -46.94
N LYS A 380 70.27 55.08 -45.89
CA LYS A 380 70.06 54.26 -44.68
C LYS A 380 68.75 54.63 -43.98
N SER A 381 68.48 55.92 -43.81
CA SER A 381 67.21 56.39 -43.25
C SER A 381 66.00 55.90 -44.06
N THR A 382 66.07 55.92 -45.40
CA THR A 382 65.01 55.36 -46.25
C THR A 382 64.85 53.85 -46.04
N GLN A 383 65.95 53.08 -46.02
CA GLN A 383 65.89 51.63 -45.77
C GLN A 383 65.33 51.27 -44.39
N ASP A 384 65.58 52.09 -43.36
CA ASP A 384 65.01 51.87 -42.02
C ASP A 384 63.53 52.30 -41.96
N CYS A 385 63.11 53.31 -42.74
CA CYS A 385 61.69 53.58 -42.99
C CYS A 385 61.00 52.44 -43.76
N ASP A 386 61.64 51.86 -44.78
CA ASP A 386 61.07 50.74 -45.54
C ASP A 386 60.86 49.49 -44.65
N LYS A 387 61.78 49.22 -43.72
CA LYS A 387 61.60 48.15 -42.70
C LYS A 387 60.42 48.43 -41.76
N THR A 388 60.32 49.65 -41.23
CA THR A 388 59.20 49.97 -40.31
C THR A 388 57.85 49.98 -41.04
N ILE A 389 57.81 50.31 -42.34
CA ILE A 389 56.62 50.13 -43.19
C ILE A 389 56.27 48.63 -43.30
N LEU A 390 57.22 47.75 -43.61
CA LEU A 390 56.97 46.30 -43.69
C LEU A 390 56.52 45.69 -42.35
N GLU A 391 57.07 46.15 -41.23
CA GLU A 391 56.64 45.75 -39.88
C GLU A 391 55.21 46.25 -39.57
N LEU A 392 54.86 47.47 -39.99
CA LEU A 392 53.51 48.02 -39.86
C LEU A 392 52.50 47.30 -40.78
N GLU A 393 52.88 46.95 -42.00
CA GLU A 393 52.05 46.14 -42.91
C GLU A 393 51.82 44.73 -42.37
N SER A 394 52.87 44.08 -41.83
CA SER A 394 52.76 42.76 -41.20
C SER A 394 51.89 42.78 -39.94
N THR A 395 52.03 43.81 -39.10
CA THR A 395 51.19 43.96 -37.90
C THR A 395 49.74 44.29 -38.27
N GLN A 396 49.51 45.18 -39.24
CA GLN A 396 48.18 45.46 -39.81
C GLN A 396 47.52 44.20 -40.37
N ALA A 397 48.24 43.37 -41.13
CA ALA A 397 47.73 42.10 -41.63
C ALA A 397 47.33 41.17 -40.48
N SER A 398 48.19 40.99 -39.47
CA SER A 398 47.90 40.13 -38.32
C SER A 398 46.71 40.61 -37.49
N LEU A 399 46.56 41.93 -37.29
CA LEU A 399 45.43 42.54 -36.61
C LEU A 399 44.13 42.39 -37.43
N SER A 400 44.19 42.54 -38.76
CA SER A 400 43.02 42.35 -39.62
C SER A 400 42.50 40.92 -39.59
N ALA A 401 43.40 39.92 -39.55
CA ALA A 401 43.04 38.52 -39.39
C ALA A 401 42.42 38.24 -38.01
N ALA A 402 43.00 38.80 -36.94
CA ALA A 402 42.45 38.68 -35.59
C ALA A 402 41.05 39.33 -35.46
N VAL A 403 40.84 40.49 -36.10
CA VAL A 403 39.53 41.16 -36.16
C VAL A 403 38.52 40.30 -36.93
N SER A 404 38.90 39.71 -38.07
CA SER A 404 38.01 38.80 -38.82
C SER A 404 37.61 37.58 -37.99
N GLN A 405 38.56 36.93 -37.31
CA GLN A 405 38.27 35.81 -36.42
C GLN A 405 37.32 36.22 -35.27
N LYS A 406 37.55 37.38 -34.66
CA LYS A 406 36.66 37.88 -33.59
C LYS A 406 35.27 38.25 -34.12
N GLN A 407 35.16 38.75 -35.35
CA GLN A 407 33.87 38.99 -35.99
C GLN A 407 33.11 37.68 -36.26
N GLU A 408 33.79 36.63 -36.71
CA GLU A 408 33.20 35.28 -36.88
C GLU A 408 32.76 34.67 -35.54
N GLU A 409 33.58 34.78 -34.49
CA GLU A 409 33.22 34.35 -33.13
C GLU A 409 31.99 35.10 -32.60
N VAL A 410 31.89 36.42 -32.81
CA VAL A 410 30.72 37.22 -32.44
C VAL A 410 29.48 36.81 -33.23
N CYS A 411 29.59 36.60 -34.56
CA CYS A 411 28.47 36.12 -35.37
C CYS A 411 27.99 34.73 -34.93
N ARG A 412 28.89 33.83 -34.52
CA ARG A 412 28.51 32.52 -33.98
C ARG A 412 27.77 32.65 -32.64
N LEU A 413 28.31 33.45 -31.70
CA LEU A 413 27.69 33.68 -30.40
C LEU A 413 26.32 34.40 -30.52
N GLN A 414 26.17 35.30 -31.50
CA GLN A 414 24.88 35.93 -31.80
C GLN A 414 23.85 34.89 -32.25
N ALA A 415 24.21 34.01 -33.20
CA ALA A 415 23.32 32.94 -33.66
C ALA A 415 22.98 31.94 -32.54
N GLU A 416 23.93 31.62 -31.65
CA GLU A 416 23.69 30.80 -30.45
C GLU A 416 22.72 31.51 -29.48
N SER A 417 22.84 32.83 -29.29
CA SER A 417 21.91 33.64 -28.47
C SER A 417 20.50 33.66 -29.07
N ASP A 418 20.37 33.93 -30.37
CA ASP A 418 19.08 34.03 -31.06
C ASP A 418 18.30 32.69 -30.98
N VAL A 419 19.01 31.56 -31.03
CA VAL A 419 18.42 30.23 -30.80
C VAL A 419 17.93 30.07 -29.36
N LEU A 420 18.77 30.39 -28.37
CA LEU A 420 18.42 30.29 -26.95
C LEU A 420 17.25 31.19 -26.55
N ASP A 421 17.16 32.39 -27.14
CA ASP A 421 16.02 33.29 -26.94
C ASP A 421 14.73 32.70 -27.53
N SER A 422 14.81 32.07 -28.71
CA SER A 422 13.65 31.39 -29.32
C SER A 422 13.16 30.19 -28.50
N ASP A 423 14.08 29.41 -27.92
CA ASP A 423 13.75 28.31 -27.00
C ASP A 423 13.16 28.83 -25.68
N ALA A 424 13.69 29.94 -25.15
CA ALA A 424 13.16 30.59 -23.96
C ALA A 424 11.74 31.12 -24.18
N GLU A 425 11.43 31.68 -25.35
CA GLU A 425 10.06 32.05 -25.72
C GLU A 425 9.13 30.83 -25.86
N HIS A 426 9.61 29.74 -26.48
CA HIS A 426 8.85 28.49 -26.58
C HIS A 426 8.45 27.97 -25.19
N LEU A 427 9.41 27.83 -24.29
CA LEU A 427 9.19 27.34 -22.92
C LEU A 427 8.28 28.27 -22.09
N ARG A 428 8.39 29.59 -22.27
CA ARG A 428 7.46 30.57 -21.65
C ARG A 428 6.02 30.36 -22.13
N ASN A 429 5.83 30.11 -23.43
CA ASN A 429 4.53 29.87 -24.03
C ASN A 429 3.92 28.52 -23.59
N GLU A 430 4.71 27.45 -23.55
CA GLU A 430 4.26 26.14 -23.00
C GLU A 430 3.89 26.25 -21.51
N LYS A 431 4.72 26.90 -20.69
CA LYS A 431 4.38 27.16 -19.28
C LYS A 431 3.05 27.91 -19.12
N ARG A 432 2.78 28.88 -20.00
CA ARG A 432 1.52 29.64 -20.02
C ARG A 432 0.34 28.77 -20.45
N TRP A 433 0.53 27.86 -21.43
CA TRP A 433 -0.50 26.89 -21.83
C TRP A 433 -0.84 25.94 -20.67
N ASN A 434 0.18 25.30 -20.08
CA ASN A 434 0.01 24.32 -19.00
C ASN A 434 -0.69 24.93 -17.78
N LEU A 435 -0.44 26.21 -17.48
CA LEU A 435 -1.16 26.95 -16.44
C LEU A 435 -2.65 27.13 -16.78
N LEU A 436 -2.99 27.47 -18.03
CA LEU A 436 -4.37 27.59 -18.48
C LEU A 436 -5.09 26.24 -18.47
N GLU A 437 -4.42 25.15 -18.85
CA GLU A 437 -4.98 23.80 -18.76
C GLU A 437 -5.19 23.37 -17.31
N LEU A 438 -4.24 23.62 -16.42
CA LEU A 438 -4.38 23.35 -14.99
C LEU A 438 -5.60 24.08 -14.40
N VAL A 439 -5.81 25.36 -14.75
CA VAL A 439 -6.99 26.13 -14.33
C VAL A 439 -8.27 25.55 -14.94
N ALA A 440 -8.25 25.07 -16.19
CA ALA A 440 -9.40 24.39 -16.81
C ALA A 440 -9.72 23.04 -16.13
N HIS A 441 -8.71 22.28 -15.71
CA HIS A 441 -8.88 21.04 -14.95
C HIS A 441 -9.39 21.31 -13.53
N GLN A 442 -8.87 22.32 -12.83
CA GLN A 442 -9.35 22.73 -11.51
C GLN A 442 -10.80 23.23 -11.53
N THR A 443 -11.18 24.02 -12.55
CA THR A 443 -12.59 24.46 -12.70
C THR A 443 -13.50 23.29 -13.04
N ARG A 444 -13.10 22.37 -13.94
CA ARG A 444 -13.82 21.11 -14.19
C ARG A 444 -13.96 20.26 -12.91
N GLN A 445 -12.90 20.14 -12.10
CA GLN A 445 -12.95 19.43 -10.82
C GLN A 445 -13.96 20.07 -9.85
N LYS A 446 -13.95 21.40 -9.71
CA LYS A 446 -14.93 22.14 -8.89
C LYS A 446 -16.36 21.90 -9.37
N HIS A 447 -16.61 21.87 -10.68
CA HIS A 447 -17.94 21.55 -11.23
C HIS A 447 -18.35 20.10 -10.97
N LEU A 448 -17.44 19.13 -11.11
CA LEU A 448 -17.70 17.72 -10.79
C LEU A 448 -17.92 17.48 -9.28
N GLN A 449 -17.22 18.23 -8.43
CA GLN A 449 -17.44 18.20 -6.98
C GLN A 449 -18.81 18.82 -6.62
N ALA A 450 -19.15 19.98 -7.18
CA ALA A 450 -20.47 20.58 -6.98
C ALA A 450 -21.61 19.67 -7.49
N LEU A 451 -21.37 18.86 -8.53
CA LEU A 451 -22.30 17.83 -9.00
C LEU A 451 -22.45 16.69 -7.98
N LYS A 452 -21.36 16.18 -7.40
CA LYS A 452 -21.40 15.19 -6.30
C LYS A 452 -22.13 15.73 -5.06
N GLU A 453 -21.97 17.02 -4.77
CA GLU A 453 -22.64 17.70 -3.65
C GLU A 453 -24.10 18.11 -3.95
N GLY A 454 -24.63 17.83 -5.15
CA GLY A 454 -25.99 18.20 -5.56
C GLY A 454 -26.22 19.70 -5.78
N LYS A 455 -25.17 20.53 -5.74
CA LYS A 455 -25.21 22.00 -5.85
C LYS A 455 -25.04 22.51 -7.28
N TYR A 456 -24.70 21.63 -8.23
CA TYR A 456 -24.46 22.01 -9.64
C TYR A 456 -25.73 21.86 -10.49
N SER A 457 -26.31 23.00 -10.89
CA SER A 457 -27.40 23.03 -11.88
C SER A 457 -26.86 22.90 -13.30
N PRO A 458 -27.23 21.88 -14.08
CA PRO A 458 -26.81 21.78 -15.48
C PRO A 458 -27.44 22.89 -16.32
N LEU A 459 -26.61 23.74 -16.93
CA LEU A 459 -27.07 24.82 -17.81
C LEU A 459 -27.79 24.30 -19.08
N TRP A 460 -27.56 23.03 -19.46
CA TRP A 460 -28.06 22.41 -20.69
C TRP A 460 -28.49 20.96 -20.41
N CYS A 461 -29.76 20.77 -20.01
CA CYS A 461 -30.30 19.46 -19.62
C CYS A 461 -30.60 18.52 -20.81
N SER A 462 -30.95 19.05 -21.99
CA SER A 462 -31.19 18.25 -23.20
C SER A 462 -29.90 18.00 -23.98
N GLU A 463 -29.72 16.77 -24.48
CA GLU A 463 -28.60 16.41 -25.37
C GLU A 463 -28.56 17.26 -26.63
N GLU A 464 -29.72 17.57 -27.22
CA GLU A 464 -29.80 18.39 -28.43
C GLU A 464 -29.29 19.81 -28.19
N ALA A 465 -29.62 20.36 -27.02
CA ALA A 465 -29.18 21.70 -26.63
C ALA A 465 -27.65 21.71 -26.41
N ARG A 466 -27.11 20.65 -25.78
CA ARG A 466 -25.65 20.45 -25.63
C ARG A 466 -24.94 20.30 -26.97
N ARG A 467 -25.47 19.50 -27.90
CA ARG A 467 -24.92 19.32 -29.26
C ARG A 467 -24.92 20.64 -30.04
N LYS A 468 -26.01 21.41 -29.99
CA LYS A 468 -26.10 22.74 -30.63
C LYS A 468 -25.04 23.71 -30.09
N GLU A 469 -24.81 23.75 -28.77
CA GLU A 469 -23.81 24.65 -28.21
C GLU A 469 -22.36 24.19 -28.46
N GLN A 470 -22.12 22.88 -28.46
CA GLN A 470 -20.83 22.30 -28.88
C GLN A 470 -20.50 22.64 -30.35
N GLN A 471 -21.50 22.61 -31.25
CA GLN A 471 -21.34 23.05 -32.64
C GLN A 471 -21.03 24.55 -32.76
N LYS A 472 -21.69 25.42 -31.97
CA LYS A 472 -21.35 26.86 -31.92
C LYS A 472 -19.92 27.10 -31.42
N LEU A 473 -19.48 26.36 -30.40
CA LEU A 473 -18.11 26.44 -29.88
C LEU A 473 -17.08 25.99 -30.92
N GLN A 474 -17.32 24.87 -31.62
CA GLN A 474 -16.46 24.43 -32.73
C GLN A 474 -16.43 25.45 -33.88
N ALA A 475 -17.57 26.05 -34.24
CA ALA A 475 -17.63 27.11 -35.25
C ALA A 475 -16.80 28.34 -34.84
N ARG A 476 -16.90 28.78 -33.57
CA ARG A 476 -16.09 29.88 -33.02
C ARG A 476 -14.59 29.55 -32.99
N LEU A 477 -14.21 28.32 -32.64
CA LEU A 477 -12.81 27.90 -32.68
C LEU A 477 -12.26 27.88 -34.12
N ARG A 478 -13.06 27.46 -35.10
CA ARG A 478 -12.68 27.52 -36.53
C ARG A 478 -12.53 28.96 -37.03
N THR A 479 -13.41 29.89 -36.64
CA THR A 479 -13.25 31.30 -37.04
C THR A 479 -12.03 31.95 -36.38
N VAL A 480 -11.76 31.67 -35.09
CA VAL A 480 -10.54 32.12 -34.41
C VAL A 480 -9.28 31.55 -35.08
N HIS A 481 -9.26 30.26 -35.44
CA HIS A 481 -8.14 29.66 -36.17
C HIS A 481 -7.92 30.32 -37.55
N ALA A 482 -9.00 30.60 -38.29
CA ALA A 482 -8.92 31.31 -39.58
C ALA A 482 -8.48 32.78 -39.44
N ILE A 483 -8.80 33.45 -38.31
CA ILE A 483 -8.27 34.78 -38.00
C ILE A 483 -6.77 34.70 -37.70
N ILE A 484 -6.33 33.74 -36.86
CA ILE A 484 -4.90 33.53 -36.56
C ILE A 484 -4.12 33.25 -37.86
N GLY A 485 -4.64 32.41 -38.75
CA GLY A 485 -4.01 32.13 -40.05
C GLY A 485 -3.87 33.36 -40.96
N ARG A 486 -4.86 34.26 -40.99
CA ARG A 486 -4.76 35.53 -41.73
C ARG A 486 -3.76 36.49 -41.12
N VAL A 487 -3.80 36.69 -39.80
CA VAL A 487 -2.85 37.58 -39.09
C VAL A 487 -1.41 37.07 -39.22
N GLN A 488 -1.18 35.74 -39.29
CA GLN A 488 0.13 35.15 -39.59
C GLN A 488 0.63 35.43 -41.02
N GLN A 489 -0.27 35.68 -41.98
CA GLN A 489 0.08 36.06 -43.36
C GLN A 489 0.27 37.58 -43.49
N GLU A 490 -0.53 38.37 -42.79
CA GLU A 490 -0.48 39.83 -42.78
C GLU A 490 0.72 40.38 -41.98
N HIS A 491 1.15 39.68 -40.91
CA HIS A 491 2.23 40.11 -40.02
C HIS A 491 3.27 38.99 -39.75
N PRO A 492 4.30 38.84 -40.60
CA PRO A 492 5.37 37.85 -40.43
C PRO A 492 6.15 37.99 -39.12
N GLU A 493 6.31 39.22 -38.62
CA GLU A 493 7.04 39.54 -37.38
C GLU A 493 6.41 38.90 -36.12
N HIS A 494 5.11 38.57 -36.16
CA HIS A 494 4.41 37.92 -35.06
C HIS A 494 4.12 36.43 -35.34
N GLN A 495 4.68 35.87 -36.42
CA GLN A 495 4.43 34.49 -36.81
C GLN A 495 4.95 33.47 -35.78
N GLY A 496 5.96 33.81 -34.96
CA GLY A 496 6.45 32.95 -33.86
C GLY A 496 5.39 32.75 -32.76
N THR A 497 4.96 33.86 -32.14
CA THR A 497 3.97 33.86 -31.04
C THR A 497 2.59 33.39 -31.51
N LEU A 498 2.18 33.76 -32.72
CA LEU A 498 0.91 33.31 -33.31
C LEU A 498 0.93 31.83 -33.72
N ARG A 499 2.08 31.22 -34.03
CA ARG A 499 2.18 29.78 -34.33
C ARG A 499 1.84 28.93 -33.11
N TRP A 500 2.26 29.34 -31.91
CA TRP A 500 1.87 28.68 -30.66
C TRP A 500 0.34 28.75 -30.45
N LEU A 501 -0.27 29.94 -30.53
CA LEU A 501 -1.73 30.09 -30.44
C LEU A 501 -2.48 29.25 -31.49
N GLY A 502 -1.96 29.17 -32.72
CA GLY A 502 -2.50 28.33 -33.78
C GLY A 502 -2.55 26.85 -33.40
N ARG A 503 -1.44 26.29 -32.88
CA ARG A 503 -1.35 24.91 -32.38
C ARG A 503 -2.32 24.66 -31.22
N CYS A 504 -2.41 25.59 -30.27
CA CYS A 504 -3.31 25.50 -29.11
C CYS A 504 -4.79 25.52 -29.48
N VAL A 505 -5.19 26.28 -30.51
CA VAL A 505 -6.58 26.25 -31.02
C VAL A 505 -6.82 24.97 -31.83
N GLN A 506 -5.80 24.49 -32.56
CA GLN A 506 -5.89 23.26 -33.36
C GLN A 506 -6.06 22.00 -32.49
N SER A 507 -5.34 21.88 -31.36
CA SER A 507 -5.51 20.75 -30.43
C SER A 507 -6.89 20.71 -29.75
N ARG A 508 -7.59 21.85 -29.68
CA ARG A 508 -8.98 21.97 -29.21
C ARG A 508 -10.01 21.73 -30.34
N LEU A 509 -9.57 21.71 -31.60
CA LEU A 509 -10.39 21.41 -32.78
C LEU A 509 -10.32 19.95 -33.22
N THR A 510 -9.18 19.29 -33.00
CA THR A 510 -9.08 17.83 -33.11
C THR A 510 -10.04 17.17 -32.11
N PRO A 511 -10.90 16.23 -32.53
CA PRO A 511 -11.68 15.46 -31.58
C PRO A 511 -10.72 14.67 -30.69
N GLN A 512 -10.80 14.87 -29.37
CA GLN A 512 -10.28 13.86 -28.43
C GLN A 512 -11.17 12.62 -28.61
N GLU A 513 -10.64 11.61 -29.29
CA GLU A 513 -11.21 10.27 -29.28
C GLU A 513 -11.15 9.74 -27.85
N ALA A 514 -12.34 9.55 -27.26
CA ALA A 514 -12.58 9.03 -25.92
C ALA A 514 -13.97 8.38 -25.88
#